data_AF-A0A3A5WBU0-F1
#
_entry.id   AF-A0A3A5WBU0-F1
#
_cell.length_a   1.000
_cell.length_b   1.000
_cell.length_c   1.000
_cell.angle_alpha   90.00
_cell.angle_beta   90.00
_cell.angle_gamma   90.00
#
_symmetry.space_group_name_H-M   'P 1'
#
loop_
_entity.id
_entity.type
_entity.pdbx_description
1 polymer ?
#
loop_
_entity_poly.entity_id
_entity_poly.type
_entity_poly.pdbx_seq_one_letter_code
_entity_poly.pdbx_strand_id
1 'polypeptide(L)'
;MGWLGLDDTDSLNGGCTTEVLFRLLEGLPKNVSFRSPRLVRLWPLAKQRTRGNASVAVELITEDEDELLMHLDQWWKDHIITLKGDLGISDHSERTQYPADPGMIWTSDLISDESFYRSAVSSEIELHNLPDVTRYWGGNGRIGATAAVLWPALRCTYEAIAWRINEAEGTRQLDEKALIEVESIKDTFLCRNPKLGTSLLAPRGNSPVLFGIRSTTKEGAQEALHILEQGKNTESTKGSLVFQTNQATGDHLGKPIEAVVRSKSILKKGHVVLETTEGTWMAFRQSGQVALLSQWVKKGDTLVGNGLRDENNVLHLELLRVKNAISEQKRP
;
A
#
# COMPACT_ATOMS: atom_id res chain seq x y z
N MET A 1 -20.03 15.85 -9.86
CA MET A 1 -19.28 14.63 -9.49
C MET A 1 -17.81 15.00 -9.43
N GLY A 2 -17.04 14.41 -8.53
CA GLY A 2 -15.62 14.72 -8.39
C GLY A 2 -14.91 13.70 -7.50
N TRP A 3 -13.61 13.88 -7.32
CA TRP A 3 -12.77 12.97 -6.54
C TRP A 3 -12.23 13.65 -5.29
N LEU A 4 -12.40 12.96 -4.16
CA LEU A 4 -11.81 13.31 -2.88
C LEU A 4 -10.62 12.37 -2.61
N GLY A 5 -9.45 12.91 -2.28
CA GLY A 5 -8.28 12.17 -1.82
C GLY A 5 -7.93 12.52 -0.37
N LEU A 6 -7.40 11.55 0.38
CA LEU A 6 -6.97 11.72 1.77
C LEU A 6 -5.71 10.88 2.05
N ASP A 7 -4.77 11.43 2.81
CA ASP A 7 -3.60 10.68 3.30
C ASP A 7 -3.02 11.26 4.60
N ASP A 8 -2.10 10.51 5.18
CA ASP A 8 -1.23 10.86 6.32
C ASP A 8 -2.00 11.19 7.59
N THR A 9 -3.03 10.39 7.88
CA THR A 9 -3.90 10.54 9.07
C THR A 9 -3.62 9.50 10.17
N ASP A 10 -2.61 8.66 9.96
CA ASP A 10 -2.18 7.63 10.90
C ASP A 10 -0.75 7.86 11.41
N SER A 11 -0.44 7.26 12.55
CA SER A 11 0.88 7.27 13.14
C SER A 11 1.26 5.87 13.63
N LEU A 12 2.48 5.70 14.15
CA LEU A 12 2.84 4.43 14.79
C LEU A 12 2.08 4.19 16.12
N ASN A 13 1.48 5.23 16.73
CA ASN A 13 0.70 5.10 17.96
C ASN A 13 -0.69 4.51 17.69
N GLY A 14 -1.24 4.70 16.48
CA GLY A 14 -2.58 4.25 16.11
C GLY A 14 -3.12 5.01 14.90
N GLY A 15 -4.43 4.87 14.67
CA GLY A 15 -5.10 5.48 13.52
C GLY A 15 -4.96 4.66 12.23
N CYS A 16 -5.75 5.02 11.23
CA CYS A 16 -5.70 4.42 9.91
C CYS A 16 -6.39 5.30 8.87
N THR A 17 -5.66 5.70 7.83
CA THR A 17 -6.21 6.52 6.73
C THR A 17 -7.46 5.94 6.07
N THR A 18 -7.57 4.62 5.94
CA THR A 18 -8.79 4.00 5.40
C THR A 18 -9.99 4.13 6.34
N GLU A 19 -9.75 4.12 7.65
CA GLU A 19 -10.82 4.29 8.65
C GLU A 19 -11.29 5.74 8.73
N VAL A 20 -10.38 6.70 8.62
CA VAL A 20 -10.72 8.13 8.59
C VAL A 20 -11.58 8.44 7.37
N LEU A 21 -11.25 7.89 6.19
CA LEU A 21 -12.11 8.00 5.01
C LEU A 21 -13.47 7.35 5.26
N PHE A 22 -13.53 6.16 5.85
CA PHE A 22 -14.80 5.49 6.17
C PHE A 22 -15.70 6.38 7.04
N ARG A 23 -15.15 6.97 8.12
CA ARG A 23 -15.91 7.89 8.99
C ARG A 23 -16.39 9.14 8.24
N LEU A 24 -15.56 9.70 7.36
CA LEU A 24 -15.95 10.83 6.50
C LEU A 24 -17.14 10.45 5.61
N LEU A 25 -17.08 9.27 4.98
CA LEU A 25 -18.16 8.77 4.12
C LEU A 25 -19.47 8.55 4.88
N GLU A 26 -19.42 8.08 6.13
CA GLU A 26 -20.61 7.97 6.99
C GLU A 26 -21.18 9.34 7.39
N GLY A 27 -20.33 10.37 7.45
CA GLY A 27 -20.69 11.73 7.81
C GLY A 27 -21.24 12.58 6.66
N LEU A 28 -21.19 12.10 5.43
CA LEU A 28 -21.58 12.88 4.25
C LEU A 28 -23.05 13.35 4.31
N PRO A 29 -23.37 14.51 3.70
CA PRO A 29 -24.76 14.93 3.52
C PRO A 29 -25.59 13.88 2.77
N LYS A 30 -26.89 13.77 3.10
CA LYS A 30 -27.76 12.70 2.55
C LYS A 30 -27.93 12.74 1.03
N ASN A 31 -27.75 13.91 0.41
CA ASN A 31 -27.78 14.13 -1.03
C ASN A 31 -26.46 13.78 -1.73
N VAL A 32 -25.40 13.48 -0.97
CA VAL A 32 -24.11 13.07 -1.52
C VAL A 32 -24.00 11.55 -1.44
N SER A 33 -23.70 10.92 -2.57
CA SER A 33 -23.38 9.50 -2.61
C SER A 33 -21.94 9.29 -3.05
N PHE A 34 -21.39 8.11 -2.78
CA PHE A 34 -20.02 7.78 -3.15
C PHE A 34 -19.94 6.46 -3.90
N ARG A 35 -18.87 6.30 -4.69
CA ARG A 35 -18.52 5.03 -5.32
C ARG A 35 -17.01 4.93 -5.51
N SER A 36 -16.57 3.74 -5.93
CA SER A 36 -15.18 3.48 -6.30
C SER A 36 -14.14 3.89 -5.24
N PRO A 37 -14.25 3.47 -3.95
CA PRO A 37 -13.18 3.72 -2.99
C PRO A 37 -11.86 3.12 -3.49
N ARG A 38 -10.78 3.88 -3.37
CA ARG A 38 -9.44 3.52 -3.80
C ARG A 38 -8.50 3.47 -2.60
N LEU A 39 -7.61 2.48 -2.61
CA LEU A 39 -6.48 2.36 -1.70
C LEU A 39 -5.19 2.24 -2.52
N VAL A 40 -4.36 3.28 -2.50
CA VAL A 40 -3.20 3.42 -3.38
C VAL A 40 -1.92 3.40 -2.58
N ARG A 41 -1.08 2.39 -2.82
CA ARG A 41 0.28 2.31 -2.28
C ARG A 41 1.20 3.24 -3.06
N LEU A 42 1.91 4.08 -2.34
CA LEU A 42 2.90 5.02 -2.88
C LEU A 42 4.31 4.44 -2.82
N TRP A 43 5.31 5.23 -3.20
CA TRP A 43 6.69 4.79 -3.22
C TRP A 43 7.15 4.25 -1.85
N PRO A 44 7.50 2.96 -1.73
CA PRO A 44 7.76 2.34 -0.43
C PRO A 44 9.06 2.81 0.22
N LEU A 45 9.88 3.61 -0.47
CA LEU A 45 11.12 4.18 0.04
C LEU A 45 10.99 5.65 0.47
N ALA A 46 9.79 6.25 0.36
CA ALA A 46 9.56 7.65 0.71
C ALA A 46 10.00 8.01 2.14
N LYS A 47 10.59 9.20 2.32
CA LYS A 47 11.22 9.62 3.59
C LYS A 47 10.21 9.87 4.71
N GLN A 48 9.08 10.47 4.39
CA GLN A 48 7.99 10.74 5.34
C GLN A 48 6.85 9.76 5.04
N ARG A 49 6.98 8.52 5.54
CA ARG A 49 5.94 7.49 5.36
C ARG A 49 5.62 6.82 6.67
N THR A 50 4.33 6.53 6.87
CA THR A 50 3.89 5.56 7.87
C THR A 50 4.13 4.14 7.37
N ARG A 51 3.85 3.15 8.22
CA ARG A 51 4.02 1.74 7.84
C ARG A 51 3.01 1.36 6.76
N GLY A 52 3.49 1.24 5.53
CA GLY A 52 2.71 0.79 4.37
C GLY A 52 2.44 1.87 3.33
N ASN A 53 2.76 3.14 3.60
CA ASN A 53 2.69 4.29 2.68
C ASN A 53 1.49 4.24 1.71
N ALA A 54 0.28 4.40 2.25
CA ALA A 54 -0.95 4.21 1.48
C ALA A 54 -1.90 5.37 1.67
N SER A 55 -2.36 5.91 0.55
CA SER A 55 -3.37 6.95 0.46
C SER A 55 -4.70 6.37 0.01
N VAL A 56 -5.77 7.14 0.20
CA VAL A 56 -7.11 6.75 -0.23
C VAL A 56 -7.76 7.83 -1.07
N ALA A 57 -8.66 7.41 -1.96
CA ALA A 57 -9.50 8.33 -2.72
C ALA A 57 -10.89 7.73 -2.94
N VAL A 58 -11.86 8.56 -3.25
CA VAL A 58 -13.24 8.14 -3.51
C VAL A 58 -13.91 9.12 -4.47
N GLU A 59 -14.79 8.61 -5.31
CA GLU A 59 -15.62 9.42 -6.18
C GLU A 59 -16.89 9.84 -5.43
N LEU A 60 -17.13 11.14 -5.32
CA LEU A 60 -18.34 11.71 -4.74
C LEU A 60 -19.28 12.25 -5.82
N ILE A 61 -20.56 11.95 -5.65
CA ILE A 61 -21.64 12.36 -6.55
C ILE A 61 -22.53 13.30 -5.77
N THR A 62 -22.54 14.56 -6.20
CA THR A 62 -23.35 15.65 -5.65
C THR A 62 -23.90 16.51 -6.79
N GLU A 63 -25.05 17.12 -6.55
CA GLU A 63 -25.65 18.18 -7.39
C GLU A 63 -25.32 19.59 -6.85
N ASP A 64 -24.92 19.70 -5.58
CA ASP A 64 -24.51 20.94 -4.92
C ASP A 64 -23.06 20.78 -4.43
N GLU A 65 -22.13 21.33 -5.21
CA GLU A 65 -20.70 21.28 -4.88
C GLU A 65 -20.34 22.25 -3.75
N ASP A 66 -21.01 23.39 -3.66
CA ASP A 66 -20.74 24.39 -2.63
C ASP A 66 -21.13 23.86 -1.25
N GLU A 67 -22.30 23.20 -1.13
CA GLU A 67 -22.72 22.51 0.10
C GLU A 67 -21.71 21.42 0.50
N LEU A 68 -21.27 20.61 -0.47
CA LEU A 68 -20.26 19.57 -0.22
C LEU A 68 -18.95 20.18 0.28
N LEU A 69 -18.45 21.25 -0.35
CA LEU A 69 -17.21 21.90 0.06
C LEU A 69 -17.32 22.54 1.45
N MET A 70 -18.46 23.15 1.78
CA MET A 70 -18.73 23.65 3.13
C MET A 70 -18.71 22.52 4.17
N HIS A 71 -19.33 21.38 3.84
CA HIS A 71 -19.30 20.21 4.71
C HIS A 71 -17.88 19.67 4.90
N LEU A 72 -17.11 19.52 3.82
CA LEU A 72 -15.72 19.04 3.86
C LEU A 72 -14.81 20.00 4.64
N ASP A 73 -14.98 21.31 4.48
CA ASP A 73 -14.26 22.34 5.24
C ASP A 73 -14.54 22.20 6.76
N GLN A 74 -15.79 21.92 7.14
CA GLN A 74 -16.17 21.74 8.53
C GLN A 74 -15.66 20.39 9.08
N TRP A 75 -15.84 19.31 8.34
CA TRP A 75 -15.35 17.97 8.69
C TRP A 75 -13.84 17.96 8.91
N TRP A 76 -13.10 18.64 8.04
CA TRP A 76 -11.65 18.79 8.18
C TRP A 76 -11.27 19.43 9.53
N LYS A 77 -11.94 20.52 9.91
CA LYS A 77 -11.67 21.26 11.15
C LYS A 77 -12.01 20.44 12.39
N ASP A 78 -13.10 19.69 12.34
CA ASP A 78 -13.63 18.99 13.52
C ASP A 78 -12.96 17.64 13.76
N HIS A 79 -12.48 16.98 12.69
CA HIS A 79 -12.08 15.56 12.78
C HIS A 79 -10.69 15.23 12.24
N ILE A 80 -10.16 15.96 11.25
CA ILE A 80 -8.93 15.55 10.55
C ILE A 80 -7.73 16.37 11.01
N ILE A 81 -7.86 17.70 11.14
CA ILE A 81 -6.72 18.56 11.49
C ILE A 81 -6.13 18.22 12.87
N THR A 82 -6.95 17.69 13.78
CA THR A 82 -6.53 17.29 15.13
C THR A 82 -5.60 16.08 15.15
N LEU A 83 -5.53 15.32 14.06
CA LEU A 83 -4.62 14.17 13.90
C LEU A 83 -3.18 14.62 13.57
N LYS A 84 -3.01 15.89 13.16
CA LYS A 84 -1.70 16.45 12.85
C LYS A 84 -0.79 16.47 14.08
N GLY A 85 0.47 16.10 13.88
CA GLY A 85 1.49 16.17 14.92
C GLY A 85 1.63 14.89 15.74
N ASP A 86 0.76 13.89 15.56
CA ASP A 86 0.90 12.61 16.25
C ASP A 86 2.14 11.87 15.73
N LEU A 87 3.01 11.48 16.65
CA LEU A 87 4.30 10.84 16.37
C LEU A 87 4.42 9.61 17.26
N GLY A 88 4.48 8.44 16.63
CA GLY A 88 4.80 7.22 17.36
C GLY A 88 6.27 6.85 17.27
N ILE A 89 6.78 6.24 18.33
CA ILE A 89 8.16 5.79 18.44
C ILE A 89 8.25 4.35 17.91
N SER A 90 9.30 4.05 17.15
CA SER A 90 9.56 2.72 16.63
C SER A 90 10.58 1.98 17.50
N ASP A 91 10.18 0.88 18.11
CA ASP A 91 11.08 -0.01 18.86
C ASP A 91 11.91 -0.95 17.96
N HIS A 92 11.66 -0.94 16.65
CA HIS A 92 12.23 -1.89 15.69
C HIS A 92 13.18 -1.27 14.66
N SER A 93 13.26 0.06 14.59
CA SER A 93 14.02 0.78 13.57
C SER A 93 14.49 2.13 14.10
N GLU A 94 15.77 2.43 13.87
CA GLU A 94 16.42 3.72 14.16
C GLU A 94 16.08 4.81 13.12
N ARG A 95 15.23 4.50 12.15
CA ARG A 95 14.80 5.46 11.13
C ARG A 95 14.07 6.64 11.80
N THR A 96 14.42 7.86 11.39
CA THR A 96 13.68 9.08 11.74
C THR A 96 12.19 8.92 11.42
N GLN A 97 11.36 9.00 12.46
CA GLN A 97 9.92 9.05 12.33
C GLN A 97 9.49 10.49 12.14
N TYR A 98 8.45 10.69 11.32
CA TYR A 98 7.85 12.00 11.07
C TYR A 98 6.45 12.01 11.68
N PRO A 99 6.00 13.14 12.24
CA PRO A 99 4.64 13.25 12.74
C PRO A 99 3.67 13.18 11.56
N ALA A 100 2.45 12.69 11.83
CA ALA A 100 1.36 12.75 10.85
C ALA A 100 1.13 14.19 10.41
N ASP A 101 1.07 14.43 9.10
CA ASP A 101 0.73 15.72 8.50
C ASP A 101 -0.40 15.53 7.47
N PRO A 102 -1.64 15.32 7.96
CA PRO A 102 -2.79 15.03 7.13
C PRO A 102 -2.91 15.94 5.92
N GLY A 103 -3.40 15.40 4.82
CA GLY A 103 -3.75 16.17 3.65
C GLY A 103 -4.93 15.59 2.90
N MET A 104 -5.80 16.49 2.46
CA MET A 104 -7.00 16.16 1.69
C MET A 104 -7.05 17.04 0.45
N ILE A 105 -7.56 16.51 -0.65
CA ILE A 105 -7.76 17.26 -1.89
C ILE A 105 -9.11 16.91 -2.50
N TRP A 106 -9.72 17.88 -3.17
CA TRP A 106 -10.94 17.71 -3.95
C TRP A 106 -10.71 18.26 -5.36
N THR A 107 -11.12 17.47 -6.35
CA THR A 107 -11.19 17.90 -7.76
C THR A 107 -12.56 17.62 -8.33
N SER A 108 -13.19 18.66 -8.85
CA SER A 108 -14.48 18.59 -9.57
C SER A 108 -14.28 17.99 -10.95
N ASP A 109 -13.12 18.25 -11.56
CA ASP A 109 -12.78 17.79 -12.89
C ASP A 109 -12.09 16.43 -12.85
N LEU A 110 -12.29 15.65 -13.92
CA LEU A 110 -11.50 14.45 -14.17
C LEU A 110 -10.09 14.86 -14.58
N ILE A 111 -9.19 14.95 -13.61
CA ILE A 111 -7.77 15.16 -13.86
C ILE A 111 -7.14 13.79 -14.09
N SER A 112 -6.42 13.64 -15.21
CA SER A 112 -5.59 12.48 -15.48
C SER A 112 -4.15 12.94 -15.68
N ASP A 113 -3.28 12.50 -14.78
CA ASP A 113 -1.85 12.67 -14.92
C ASP A 113 -1.16 11.36 -14.49
N GLU A 114 -1.09 10.43 -15.45
CA GLU A 114 -0.39 9.17 -15.24
C GLU A 114 1.09 9.39 -14.92
N SER A 115 1.71 10.47 -15.42
CA SER A 115 3.12 10.76 -15.18
C SER A 115 3.39 11.13 -13.72
N PHE A 116 2.49 11.93 -13.12
CA PHE A 116 2.52 12.25 -11.70
C PHE A 116 2.32 10.99 -10.86
N TYR A 117 1.27 10.19 -11.15
CA TYR A 117 1.01 8.94 -10.44
C TYR A 117 2.22 7.98 -10.49
N ARG A 118 2.81 7.78 -11.68
CA ARG A 118 4.00 6.93 -11.86
C ARG A 118 5.17 7.41 -11.03
N SER A 119 5.39 8.73 -10.96
CA SER A 119 6.43 9.32 -10.13
C SER A 119 6.14 9.09 -8.63
N ALA A 120 4.89 9.25 -8.19
CA ALA A 120 4.47 9.08 -6.79
C ALA A 120 4.61 7.63 -6.27
N VAL A 121 4.59 6.62 -7.15
CA VAL A 121 4.81 5.21 -6.78
C VAL A 121 6.27 4.76 -6.91
N SER A 122 7.16 5.56 -7.52
CA SER A 122 8.53 5.16 -7.83
C SER A 122 9.64 6.11 -7.36
N SER A 123 9.28 7.29 -6.85
CA SER A 123 10.23 8.32 -6.41
C SER A 123 9.63 9.24 -5.33
N GLU A 124 10.46 10.09 -4.72
CA GLU A 124 10.02 11.12 -3.78
C GLU A 124 9.36 12.27 -4.55
N ILE A 125 8.24 12.78 -4.03
CA ILE A 125 7.53 13.94 -4.57
C ILE A 125 7.58 15.06 -3.55
N GLU A 126 7.86 16.27 -4.02
CA GLU A 126 7.80 17.47 -3.18
C GLU A 126 6.44 18.16 -3.31
N LEU A 127 5.96 18.74 -2.22
CA LEU A 127 4.63 19.34 -2.10
C LEU A 127 4.34 20.47 -3.11
N HIS A 128 5.38 21.17 -3.58
CA HIS A 128 5.21 22.24 -4.56
C HIS A 128 5.02 21.73 -6.00
N ASN A 129 5.25 20.43 -6.26
CA ASN A 129 5.08 19.81 -7.57
C ASN A 129 3.68 19.20 -7.76
N LEU A 130 2.74 19.47 -6.84
CA LEU A 130 1.37 18.99 -6.99
C LEU A 130 0.65 19.76 -8.10
N PRO A 131 -0.16 19.09 -8.94
CA PRO A 131 -1.04 19.77 -9.87
C PRO A 131 -2.09 20.59 -9.15
N ASP A 132 -2.63 21.59 -9.86
CA ASP A 132 -3.75 22.39 -9.36
C ASP A 132 -5.01 21.53 -9.19
N VAL A 133 -5.75 21.81 -8.12
CA VAL A 133 -6.99 21.13 -7.75
C VAL A 133 -8.02 22.16 -7.32
N THR A 134 -9.31 21.81 -7.34
CA THR A 134 -10.40 22.71 -6.91
C THR A 134 -10.22 23.18 -5.46
N ARG A 135 -9.89 22.25 -4.56
CA ARG A 135 -9.72 22.55 -3.13
C ARG A 135 -8.69 21.62 -2.51
N TYR A 136 -7.94 22.14 -1.53
CA TYR A 136 -7.00 21.35 -0.75
C TYR A 136 -7.02 21.76 0.72
N TRP A 137 -6.60 20.82 1.57
CA TRP A 137 -6.45 21.01 3.00
C TRP A 137 -5.17 20.36 3.50
N GLY A 138 -4.60 20.93 4.57
CA GLY A 138 -3.48 20.32 5.28
C GLY A 138 -2.13 20.41 4.57
N GLY A 139 -1.26 19.45 4.87
CA GLY A 139 0.16 19.47 4.55
C GLY A 139 0.58 18.38 3.56
N ASN A 140 1.57 17.57 3.95
CA ASN A 140 2.23 16.58 3.09
C ASN A 140 1.34 15.42 2.64
N GLY A 141 0.30 15.05 3.40
CA GLY A 141 -0.69 14.08 2.96
C GLY A 141 -1.37 14.43 1.63
N ARG A 142 -1.28 15.69 1.18
CA ARG A 142 -1.76 16.10 -0.16
C ARG A 142 -1.03 15.37 -1.29
N ILE A 143 0.21 14.96 -1.09
CA ILE A 143 0.98 14.20 -2.09
C ILE A 143 0.30 12.86 -2.38
N GLY A 144 0.01 12.10 -1.32
CA GLY A 144 -0.66 10.82 -1.46
C GLY A 144 -2.11 10.95 -1.87
N ALA A 145 -2.85 11.89 -1.27
CA ALA A 145 -4.23 12.19 -1.65
C ALA A 145 -4.36 12.47 -3.16
N THR A 146 -3.44 13.27 -3.71
CA THR A 146 -3.39 13.59 -5.14
C THR A 146 -3.03 12.36 -5.97
N ALA A 147 -2.04 11.57 -5.56
CA ALA A 147 -1.68 10.34 -6.26
C ALA A 147 -2.82 9.31 -6.28
N ALA A 148 -3.61 9.19 -5.20
CA ALA A 148 -4.75 8.29 -5.14
C ALA A 148 -5.89 8.69 -6.09
N VAL A 149 -6.13 9.99 -6.22
CA VAL A 149 -7.10 10.54 -7.18
C VAL A 149 -6.63 10.33 -8.62
N LEU A 150 -5.35 10.59 -8.90
CA LEU A 150 -4.78 10.50 -10.26
C LEU A 150 -4.46 9.08 -10.71
N TRP A 151 -4.59 8.07 -9.83
CA TRP A 151 -4.32 6.69 -10.19
C TRP A 151 -5.25 6.22 -11.33
N PRO A 152 -4.71 5.83 -12.50
CA PRO A 152 -5.52 5.47 -13.67
C PRO A 152 -6.24 4.12 -13.53
N ALA A 153 -5.90 3.31 -12.52
CA ALA A 153 -6.52 2.00 -12.26
C ALA A 153 -6.55 1.05 -13.47
N LEU A 154 -5.56 1.13 -14.38
CA LEU A 154 -5.45 0.28 -15.58
C LEU A 154 -5.37 -1.22 -15.25
N ARG A 155 -4.69 -1.53 -14.14
CA ARG A 155 -4.66 -2.85 -13.52
C ARG A 155 -4.92 -2.64 -12.04
N CYS A 156 -5.79 -3.44 -11.45
CA CYS A 156 -6.11 -3.34 -10.05
C CYS A 156 -6.34 -4.73 -9.46
N THR A 157 -6.20 -4.80 -8.14
CA THR A 157 -6.83 -5.82 -7.31
C THR A 157 -7.82 -5.13 -6.37
N TYR A 158 -8.41 -5.87 -5.44
CA TYR A 158 -9.35 -5.36 -4.46
C TYR A 158 -8.87 -5.74 -3.06
N GLU A 159 -9.12 -4.85 -2.10
CA GLU A 159 -8.89 -5.14 -0.68
C GLU A 159 -10.16 -4.77 0.11
N ALA A 160 -10.80 -5.78 0.71
CA ALA A 160 -11.89 -5.57 1.65
C ALA A 160 -11.31 -5.37 3.05
N ILE A 161 -11.64 -4.25 3.68
CA ILE A 161 -11.13 -3.89 5.01
C ILE A 161 -12.32 -3.72 5.94
N ALA A 162 -12.26 -4.35 7.11
CA ALA A 162 -13.20 -4.15 8.20
C ALA A 162 -12.48 -3.63 9.44
N TRP A 163 -13.14 -2.76 10.20
CA TRP A 163 -12.59 -2.13 11.40
C TRP A 163 -13.26 -2.62 12.67
N ARG A 164 -12.49 -2.69 13.75
CA ARG A 164 -12.97 -3.08 15.09
C ARG A 164 -13.87 -2.00 15.66
N ILE A 165 -14.83 -2.40 16.51
CA ILE A 165 -15.59 -1.46 17.34
C ILE A 165 -14.68 -0.85 18.43
N ASN A 166 -13.81 -1.67 19.04
CA ASN A 166 -12.86 -1.24 20.06
C ASN A 166 -11.48 -1.01 19.42
N GLU A 167 -11.04 0.25 19.40
CA GLU A 167 -10.09 0.75 18.41
C GLU A 167 -8.66 0.19 18.46
N ALA A 168 -8.19 -0.44 19.56
CA ALA A 168 -6.75 -0.75 19.64
C ALA A 168 -6.30 -1.89 20.56
N GLU A 169 -7.16 -2.56 21.33
CA GLU A 169 -6.67 -3.43 22.41
C GLU A 169 -6.80 -4.93 22.10
N GLY A 170 -5.70 -5.66 22.32
CA GLY A 170 -5.66 -7.12 22.31
C GLY A 170 -5.50 -7.78 20.94
N THR A 171 -5.48 -9.11 20.98
CA THR A 171 -5.38 -9.97 19.79
C THR A 171 -6.70 -9.96 19.03
N ARG A 172 -6.62 -9.78 17.71
CA ARG A 172 -7.77 -9.87 16.81
C ARG A 172 -8.30 -11.30 16.77
N GLN A 173 -9.61 -11.47 16.93
CA GLN A 173 -10.28 -12.76 16.86
C GLN A 173 -11.07 -12.85 15.56
N LEU A 174 -10.70 -13.83 14.73
CA LEU A 174 -11.38 -14.19 13.50
C LEU A 174 -11.81 -15.66 13.60
N ASP A 175 -12.98 -15.99 13.07
CA ASP A 175 -13.43 -17.38 13.03
C ASP A 175 -12.54 -18.24 12.11
N GLU A 176 -11.95 -19.30 12.67
CA GLU A 176 -11.04 -20.17 11.91
C GLU A 176 -11.72 -20.93 10.76
N LYS A 177 -13.03 -21.23 10.85
CA LYS A 177 -13.75 -21.86 9.73
C LYS A 177 -13.94 -20.86 8.60
N ALA A 178 -14.35 -19.64 8.93
CA ALA A 178 -14.45 -18.53 7.97
C ALA A 178 -13.09 -18.27 7.30
N LEU A 179 -11.98 -18.33 8.05
CA LEU A 179 -10.63 -18.18 7.48
C LEU A 179 -10.30 -19.26 6.44
N ILE A 180 -10.63 -20.53 6.72
CA ILE A 180 -10.40 -21.64 5.78
C ILE A 180 -11.27 -21.49 4.53
N GLU A 181 -12.52 -21.07 4.71
CA GLU A 181 -13.45 -20.82 3.60
C GLU A 181 -12.94 -19.69 2.69
N VAL A 182 -12.55 -18.56 3.29
CA VAL A 182 -11.96 -17.43 2.55
C VAL A 182 -10.69 -17.81 1.81
N GLU A 183 -9.83 -18.63 2.40
CA GLU A 183 -8.61 -19.15 1.75
C GLU A 183 -8.91 -20.06 0.56
N SER A 184 -10.08 -20.70 0.55
CA SER A 184 -10.51 -21.60 -0.54
C SER A 184 -11.14 -20.85 -1.71
N ILE A 185 -11.44 -19.55 -1.55
CA ILE A 185 -11.96 -18.71 -2.63
C ILE A 185 -10.85 -18.49 -3.65
N LYS A 186 -11.11 -18.89 -4.90
CA LYS A 186 -10.14 -18.84 -6.01
C LYS A 186 -9.53 -17.45 -6.22
N ASP A 187 -10.31 -16.41 -6.02
CA ASP A 187 -9.92 -15.04 -6.29
C ASP A 187 -9.20 -14.38 -5.11
N THR A 188 -9.17 -14.97 -3.92
CA THR A 188 -8.44 -14.41 -2.77
C THR A 188 -6.98 -14.81 -2.80
N PHE A 189 -6.10 -13.97 -2.27
CA PHE A 189 -4.67 -14.25 -2.25
C PHE A 189 -3.98 -13.61 -1.04
N LEU A 190 -2.79 -14.13 -0.70
CA LEU A 190 -1.99 -13.71 0.45
C LEU A 190 -2.74 -13.78 1.80
N CYS A 191 -3.65 -14.75 1.96
CA CYS A 191 -4.42 -14.93 3.20
C CYS A 191 -3.57 -15.45 4.37
N ARG A 192 -2.53 -16.24 4.09
CA ARG A 192 -1.62 -16.81 5.10
C ARG A 192 -0.16 -16.58 4.77
N ASN A 193 0.66 -16.58 5.81
CA ASN A 193 2.11 -16.58 5.68
C ASN A 193 2.57 -17.97 5.23
N PRO A 194 3.18 -18.13 4.03
CA PRO A 194 3.55 -19.45 3.50
C PRO A 194 4.58 -20.20 4.37
N LYS A 195 5.34 -19.49 5.20
CA LYS A 195 6.37 -20.09 6.07
C LYS A 195 5.85 -20.45 7.46
N LEU A 196 4.95 -19.62 8.01
CA LEU A 196 4.50 -19.73 9.39
C LEU A 196 3.08 -20.26 9.52
N GLY A 197 2.31 -20.35 8.42
CA GLY A 197 0.90 -20.74 8.42
C GLY A 197 -0.04 -19.75 9.13
N THR A 198 0.51 -18.67 9.69
CA THR A 198 -0.25 -17.62 10.41
C THR A 198 -1.07 -16.79 9.44
N SER A 199 -2.27 -16.38 9.88
CA SER A 199 -3.12 -15.47 9.12
C SER A 199 -2.39 -14.15 8.85
N LEU A 200 -2.49 -13.66 7.61
CA LEU A 200 -2.05 -12.34 7.20
C LEU A 200 -3.22 -11.34 7.13
N LEU A 201 -4.46 -11.82 7.30
CA LEU A 201 -5.65 -10.98 7.21
C LEU A 201 -5.76 -10.03 8.40
N ALA A 202 -5.41 -10.49 9.60
CA ALA A 202 -5.42 -9.69 10.81
C ALA A 202 -4.07 -8.95 10.98
N PRO A 203 -4.04 -7.60 10.93
CA PRO A 203 -2.82 -6.86 11.21
C PRO A 203 -2.37 -7.03 12.67
N ARG A 204 -1.10 -6.73 12.95
CA ARG A 204 -0.56 -6.71 14.32
C ARG A 204 -0.38 -5.27 14.78
N GLY A 205 -0.47 -5.05 16.09
CA GLY A 205 -0.30 -3.73 16.70
C GLY A 205 -1.60 -2.93 16.78
N ASN A 206 -1.46 -1.62 16.99
CA ASN A 206 -2.49 -0.69 17.43
C ASN A 206 -3.41 -0.17 16.30
N SER A 207 -3.35 -0.77 15.11
CA SER A 207 -4.24 -0.39 14.02
C SER A 207 -5.71 -0.70 14.38
N PRO A 208 -6.68 0.12 13.95
CA PRO A 208 -8.10 -0.14 14.13
C PRO A 208 -8.66 -1.23 13.18
N VAL A 209 -7.90 -1.63 12.16
CA VAL A 209 -8.31 -2.67 11.21
C VAL A 209 -8.47 -4.00 11.93
N LEU A 210 -9.63 -4.64 11.83
CA LEU A 210 -9.87 -6.00 12.31
C LEU A 210 -9.23 -7.01 11.35
N PHE A 211 -9.56 -6.90 10.06
CA PHE A 211 -8.97 -7.70 9.00
C PHE A 211 -8.95 -6.96 7.66
N GLY A 212 -8.05 -7.37 6.77
CA GLY A 212 -8.01 -6.99 5.36
C GLY A 212 -7.86 -8.22 4.47
N ILE A 213 -8.74 -8.39 3.48
CA ILE A 213 -8.68 -9.50 2.51
C ILE A 213 -8.42 -8.96 1.12
N ARG A 214 -7.43 -9.56 0.44
CA ARG A 214 -7.09 -9.21 -0.93
C ARG A 214 -7.69 -10.19 -1.91
N SER A 215 -8.24 -9.65 -3.00
CA SER A 215 -8.81 -10.43 -4.08
C SER A 215 -8.49 -9.84 -5.44
N THR A 216 -8.40 -10.69 -6.47
CA THR A 216 -8.25 -10.26 -7.86
C THR A 216 -9.55 -9.68 -8.43
N THR A 217 -10.71 -9.96 -7.81
CA THR A 217 -12.03 -9.48 -8.23
C THR A 217 -12.74 -8.73 -7.12
N LYS A 218 -13.69 -7.85 -7.47
CA LYS A 218 -14.48 -7.11 -6.49
C LYS A 218 -15.42 -8.05 -5.75
N GLU A 219 -16.02 -8.97 -6.50
CA GLU A 219 -16.98 -9.96 -6.03
C GLU A 219 -16.32 -10.91 -5.03
N GLY A 220 -15.11 -11.39 -5.33
CA GLY A 220 -14.34 -12.24 -4.41
C GLY A 220 -13.96 -11.51 -3.11
N ALA A 221 -13.64 -10.21 -3.18
CA ALA A 221 -13.42 -9.41 -1.98
C ALA A 221 -14.71 -9.23 -1.15
N GLN A 222 -15.85 -9.01 -1.80
CA GLN A 222 -17.16 -8.87 -1.13
C GLN A 222 -17.64 -10.17 -0.50
N GLU A 223 -17.48 -11.29 -1.20
CA GLU A 223 -17.81 -12.63 -0.69
C GLU A 223 -16.96 -12.95 0.54
N ALA A 224 -15.64 -12.75 0.44
CA ALA A 224 -14.73 -13.01 1.55
C ALA A 224 -14.99 -12.13 2.77
N LEU A 225 -15.32 -10.85 2.53
CA LEU A 225 -15.74 -9.92 3.58
C LEU A 225 -16.98 -10.45 4.31
N HIS A 226 -18.02 -10.84 3.56
CA HIS A 226 -19.26 -11.35 4.12
C HIS A 226 -19.03 -12.60 4.97
N ILE A 227 -18.26 -13.57 4.46
CA ILE A 227 -17.95 -14.81 5.19
C ILE A 227 -17.26 -14.52 6.52
N LEU A 228 -16.29 -13.60 6.54
CA LEU A 228 -15.58 -13.27 7.77
C LEU A 228 -16.45 -12.49 8.76
N GLU A 229 -17.24 -11.51 8.30
CA GLU A 229 -18.16 -10.75 9.17
C GLU A 229 -19.27 -11.63 9.77
N GLN A 230 -19.71 -12.66 9.04
CA GLN A 230 -20.70 -13.64 9.54
C GLN A 230 -20.06 -14.80 10.34
N GLY A 231 -18.73 -14.81 10.45
CA GLY A 231 -18.01 -15.83 11.21
C GLY A 231 -18.41 -15.80 12.68
N LYS A 232 -18.84 -16.96 13.21
CA LYS A 232 -19.40 -17.06 14.58
C LYS A 232 -18.48 -16.52 15.68
N ASN A 233 -17.18 -16.71 15.51
CA ASN A 233 -16.16 -16.26 16.47
C ASN A 233 -15.37 -15.02 15.98
N THR A 234 -15.79 -14.38 14.89
CA THR A 234 -15.20 -13.13 14.44
C THR A 234 -15.71 -11.98 15.30
N GLU A 235 -14.82 -11.06 15.69
CA GLU A 235 -15.24 -9.84 16.39
C GLU A 235 -16.22 -9.02 15.54
N SER A 236 -17.18 -8.37 16.20
CA SER A 236 -18.08 -7.44 15.51
C SER A 236 -17.31 -6.27 14.91
N THR A 237 -17.69 -5.91 13.69
CA THR A 237 -17.12 -4.79 12.95
C THR A 237 -17.97 -3.55 13.17
N LYS A 238 -17.33 -2.38 13.20
CA LYS A 238 -18.08 -1.10 13.17
C LYS A 238 -18.54 -0.75 11.75
N GLY A 239 -17.92 -1.37 10.76
CA GLY A 239 -18.14 -1.16 9.34
C GLY A 239 -16.99 -1.70 8.52
N SER A 240 -17.18 -1.68 7.20
CA SER A 240 -16.23 -2.21 6.23
C SER A 240 -16.36 -1.49 4.89
N LEU A 241 -15.27 -1.50 4.10
CA LEU A 241 -15.26 -1.02 2.72
C LEU A 241 -14.44 -1.96 1.83
N VAL A 242 -14.86 -2.07 0.57
CA VAL A 242 -14.08 -2.74 -0.48
C VAL A 242 -13.41 -1.68 -1.34
N PHE A 243 -12.08 -1.66 -1.30
CA PHE A 243 -11.24 -0.74 -2.05
C PHE A 243 -10.77 -1.38 -3.35
N GLN A 244 -10.79 -0.62 -4.43
CA GLN A 244 -9.95 -0.88 -5.60
C GLN A 244 -8.51 -0.48 -5.25
N THR A 245 -7.51 -1.31 -5.57
CA THR A 245 -6.13 -1.05 -5.13
C THR A 245 -5.07 -1.39 -6.17
N ASN A 246 -3.96 -0.64 -6.15
CA ASN A 246 -2.77 -0.88 -6.98
C ASN A 246 -1.86 -1.99 -6.40
N GLN A 247 -2.27 -2.63 -5.30
CA GLN A 247 -1.50 -3.72 -4.70
C GLN A 247 -1.39 -4.91 -5.65
N ALA A 248 -0.22 -5.55 -5.63
CA ALA A 248 0.11 -6.70 -6.49
C ALA A 248 0.00 -6.43 -8.02
N THR A 249 0.03 -5.17 -8.46
CA THR A 249 -0.02 -4.81 -9.89
C THR A 249 1.37 -4.57 -10.51
N GLY A 250 2.37 -4.31 -9.67
CA GLY A 250 3.71 -3.90 -10.09
C GLY A 250 3.75 -2.47 -10.66
N ASP A 251 2.82 -1.60 -10.29
CA ASP A 251 2.74 -0.23 -10.80
C ASP A 251 4.00 0.61 -10.51
N HIS A 252 4.75 0.27 -9.46
CA HIS A 252 6.01 0.91 -9.08
C HIS A 252 7.23 0.40 -9.86
N LEU A 253 7.09 -0.69 -10.62
CA LEU A 253 8.21 -1.31 -11.33
C LEU A 253 8.48 -0.62 -12.66
N GLY A 254 9.74 -0.27 -12.89
CA GLY A 254 10.22 0.23 -14.18
C GLY A 254 10.46 -0.89 -15.20
N LYS A 255 11.17 -0.54 -16.28
CA LYS A 255 11.64 -1.53 -17.27
C LYS A 255 12.65 -2.48 -16.61
N PRO A 256 12.53 -3.80 -16.84
CA PRO A 256 13.53 -4.75 -16.36
C PRO A 256 14.93 -4.41 -16.88
N ILE A 257 15.94 -4.59 -16.02
CA ILE A 257 17.33 -4.25 -16.28
C ILE A 257 18.09 -5.53 -16.56
N GLU A 258 18.81 -5.58 -17.68
CA GLU A 258 19.71 -6.68 -18.00
C GLU A 258 21.13 -6.36 -17.55
N ALA A 259 21.77 -7.27 -16.81
CA ALA A 259 23.12 -7.04 -16.30
C ALA A 259 23.93 -8.33 -16.19
N VAL A 260 25.27 -8.20 -16.26
CA VAL A 260 26.20 -9.32 -16.08
C VAL A 260 26.77 -9.31 -14.67
N VAL A 261 26.77 -10.46 -13.99
CA VAL A 261 27.31 -10.62 -12.64
C VAL A 261 28.83 -10.48 -12.66
N ARG A 262 29.37 -9.54 -11.89
CA ARG A 262 30.82 -9.35 -11.67
C ARG A 262 31.30 -10.08 -10.42
N SER A 263 30.52 -10.02 -9.35
CA SER A 263 30.77 -10.75 -8.11
C SER A 263 29.50 -10.92 -7.29
N LYS A 264 29.53 -11.86 -6.35
CA LYS A 264 28.44 -12.16 -5.41
C LYS A 264 29.00 -12.22 -4.00
N SER A 265 28.30 -11.63 -3.04
CA SER A 265 28.55 -11.84 -1.61
C SER A 265 27.25 -12.21 -0.89
N ILE A 266 27.34 -13.12 0.08
CA ILE A 266 26.22 -13.52 0.93
C ILE A 266 26.48 -12.94 2.32
N LEU A 267 25.64 -12.00 2.74
CA LEU A 267 25.73 -11.37 4.05
C LEU A 267 25.14 -12.27 5.13
N LYS A 268 25.42 -11.93 6.40
CA LYS A 268 24.81 -12.59 7.56
C LYS A 268 23.29 -12.62 7.42
N LYS A 269 22.65 -13.71 7.83
CA LYS A 269 21.21 -13.98 7.69
C LYS A 269 20.71 -14.24 6.26
N GLY A 270 21.59 -14.37 5.25
CA GLY A 270 21.23 -14.88 3.92
C GLY A 270 20.75 -13.84 2.93
N HIS A 271 21.08 -12.55 3.14
CA HIS A 271 20.93 -11.52 2.12
C HIS A 271 22.03 -11.70 1.06
N VAL A 272 21.73 -11.41 -0.20
CA VAL A 272 22.69 -11.54 -1.30
C VAL A 272 22.94 -10.17 -1.90
N VAL A 273 24.20 -9.82 -2.09
CA VAL A 273 24.64 -8.65 -2.85
C VAL A 273 25.32 -9.13 -4.12
N LEU A 274 24.86 -8.61 -5.25
CA LEU A 274 25.41 -8.86 -6.57
C LEU A 274 26.00 -7.55 -7.08
N GLU A 275 27.30 -7.56 -7.37
CA GLU A 275 27.89 -6.49 -8.18
C GLU A 275 27.69 -6.85 -9.64
N THR A 276 27.06 -5.95 -10.40
CA THR A 276 26.73 -6.19 -11.81
C THR A 276 27.30 -5.11 -12.71
N THR A 277 27.09 -5.22 -14.02
CA THR A 277 27.37 -4.14 -14.98
C THR A 277 26.48 -2.92 -14.77
N GLU A 278 25.32 -3.07 -14.14
CA GLU A 278 24.30 -2.03 -13.91
C GLU A 278 24.23 -1.59 -12.43
N GLY A 279 25.38 -1.66 -11.76
CA GLY A 279 25.56 -1.33 -10.35
C GLY A 279 25.27 -2.48 -9.39
N THR A 280 25.14 -2.13 -8.12
CA THR A 280 24.91 -3.09 -7.04
C THR A 280 23.43 -3.46 -6.94
N TRP A 281 23.15 -4.76 -6.91
CA TRP A 281 21.82 -5.31 -6.70
C TRP A 281 21.78 -6.07 -5.38
N MET A 282 20.69 -5.93 -4.63
CA MET A 282 20.50 -6.57 -3.33
C MET A 282 19.22 -7.41 -3.32
N ALA A 283 19.34 -8.69 -2.96
CA ALA A 283 18.22 -9.57 -2.70
C ALA A 283 18.13 -9.86 -1.19
N PHE A 284 17.10 -9.32 -0.54
CA PHE A 284 16.87 -9.58 0.89
C PHE A 284 16.39 -11.00 1.13
N ARG A 285 16.81 -11.65 2.23
CA ARG A 285 16.35 -13.01 2.60
C ARG A 285 14.82 -13.17 2.55
N GLN A 286 14.10 -12.11 2.90
CA GLN A 286 12.64 -12.04 2.93
C GLN A 286 12.02 -12.20 1.53
N SER A 287 12.74 -11.87 0.46
CA SER A 287 12.31 -12.05 -0.94
C SER A 287 12.21 -13.52 -1.39
N GLY A 288 12.58 -14.47 -0.53
CA GLY A 288 12.34 -15.91 -0.77
C GLY A 288 13.08 -16.41 -2.02
N GLN A 289 12.33 -16.75 -3.07
CA GLN A 289 12.87 -17.33 -4.29
C GLN A 289 13.89 -16.43 -4.99
N VAL A 290 13.73 -15.10 -4.91
CA VAL A 290 14.69 -14.14 -5.50
C VAL A 290 16.04 -14.22 -4.79
N ALA A 291 16.06 -14.18 -3.45
CA ALA A 291 17.27 -14.38 -2.67
C ALA A 291 17.87 -15.76 -2.90
N LEU A 292 17.05 -16.82 -2.94
CA LEU A 292 17.54 -18.18 -3.21
C LEU A 292 18.21 -18.23 -4.59
N LEU A 293 17.54 -17.81 -5.66
CA LEU A 293 18.12 -17.79 -7.01
C LEU A 293 19.42 -16.98 -7.06
N SER A 294 19.46 -15.83 -6.38
CA SER A 294 20.66 -14.98 -6.29
C SER A 294 21.85 -15.70 -5.62
N GLN A 295 21.62 -16.70 -4.75
CA GLN A 295 22.70 -17.50 -4.16
C GLN A 295 23.34 -18.46 -5.17
N TRP A 296 22.64 -18.85 -6.25
CA TRP A 296 23.15 -19.80 -7.24
C TRP A 296 23.91 -19.15 -8.40
N VAL A 297 23.69 -17.86 -8.66
CA VAL A 297 24.34 -17.16 -9.77
C VAL A 297 25.86 -17.08 -9.59
N LYS A 298 26.58 -17.06 -10.71
CA LYS A 298 28.04 -17.03 -10.80
C LYS A 298 28.50 -15.80 -11.58
N LYS A 299 29.75 -15.41 -11.36
CA LYS A 299 30.41 -14.36 -12.15
C LYS A 299 30.33 -14.71 -13.63
N GLY A 300 29.83 -13.79 -14.46
CA GLY A 300 29.64 -13.98 -15.90
C GLY A 300 28.20 -14.34 -16.29
N ASP A 301 27.34 -14.74 -15.35
CA ASP A 301 25.92 -14.96 -15.65
C ASP A 301 25.26 -13.65 -16.10
N THR A 302 24.38 -13.75 -17.09
CA THR A 302 23.52 -12.63 -17.52
C THR A 302 22.16 -12.76 -16.84
N LEU A 303 21.77 -11.72 -16.11
CA LEU A 303 20.53 -11.65 -15.34
C LEU A 303 19.61 -10.58 -15.89
N VAL A 304 18.32 -10.75 -15.69
CA VAL A 304 17.30 -9.71 -15.84
C VAL A 304 16.65 -9.49 -14.49
N GLY A 305 16.88 -8.32 -13.90
CA GLY A 305 16.37 -7.91 -12.59
C GLY A 305 15.33 -6.80 -12.70
N ASN A 306 14.42 -6.72 -11.75
CA ASN A 306 13.52 -5.58 -11.59
C ASN A 306 13.24 -5.34 -10.10
N GLY A 307 12.94 -4.09 -9.75
CA GLY A 307 12.74 -3.65 -8.37
C GLY A 307 12.89 -2.14 -8.24
N LEU A 308 13.17 -1.69 -7.02
CA LEU A 308 13.32 -0.27 -6.70
C LEU A 308 14.75 0.08 -6.33
N ARG A 309 15.18 1.28 -6.68
CA ARG A 309 16.48 1.79 -6.26
C ARG A 309 16.34 2.63 -5.01
N ASP A 310 17.25 2.43 -4.06
CA ASP A 310 17.36 3.28 -2.88
C ASP A 310 18.18 4.55 -3.15
N GLU A 311 18.34 5.37 -2.11
CA GLU A 311 19.10 6.62 -2.14
C GLU A 311 20.59 6.44 -2.50
N ASN A 312 21.14 5.23 -2.31
CA ASN A 312 22.51 4.87 -2.69
C ASN A 312 22.55 4.23 -4.08
N ASN A 313 21.46 4.32 -4.84
CA ASN A 313 21.29 3.74 -6.16
C ASN A 313 21.43 2.20 -6.20
N VAL A 314 21.26 1.51 -5.06
CA VAL A 314 21.28 0.04 -5.00
C VAL A 314 19.91 -0.49 -5.42
N LEU A 315 19.88 -1.44 -6.36
CA LEU A 315 18.64 -2.07 -6.80
C LEU A 315 18.18 -3.15 -5.81
N HIS A 316 17.08 -2.90 -5.11
CA HIS A 316 16.42 -3.87 -4.24
C HIS A 316 15.56 -4.78 -5.12
N LEU A 317 16.01 -6.02 -5.33
CA LEU A 317 15.39 -6.96 -6.25
C LEU A 317 14.04 -7.47 -5.73
N GLU A 318 13.00 -7.26 -6.54
CA GLU A 318 11.69 -7.87 -6.37
C GLU A 318 11.45 -9.01 -7.36
N LEU A 319 12.04 -8.91 -8.56
CA LEU A 319 11.99 -9.91 -9.61
C LEU A 319 13.39 -10.19 -10.12
N LEU A 320 13.67 -11.47 -10.40
CA LEU A 320 14.94 -11.90 -10.94
C LEU A 320 14.76 -13.10 -11.87
N ARG A 321 15.44 -13.05 -13.02
CA ARG A 321 15.52 -14.15 -13.98
C ARG A 321 16.97 -14.31 -14.46
N VAL A 322 17.44 -15.55 -14.55
CA VAL A 322 18.70 -15.86 -15.24
C VAL A 322 18.41 -15.95 -16.74
N LYS A 323 19.04 -15.08 -17.54
CA LYS A 323 18.91 -15.09 -19.00
C LYS A 323 19.88 -16.07 -19.63
N ASN A 324 21.16 -15.98 -19.24
CA ASN A 324 22.22 -16.89 -19.68
C ASN A 324 23.08 -17.27 -18.48
N ALA A 325 23.29 -18.57 -18.28
CA ALA A 325 24.21 -19.09 -17.27
C ALA A 325 25.53 -19.48 -17.94
N ILE A 326 26.66 -19.14 -17.30
CA ILE A 326 27.95 -19.64 -17.74
C ILE A 326 28.10 -21.12 -17.37
N SER A 327 28.55 -21.93 -18.32
CA SER A 327 28.81 -23.35 -18.09
C SER A 327 30.12 -23.51 -17.30
N GLU A 328 30.08 -24.28 -16.21
CA GLU A 328 31.30 -24.83 -15.61
C GLU A 328 31.80 -26.00 -16.47
N GLN A 329 32.37 -25.70 -17.63
CA GLN A 329 33.18 -26.71 -18.34
C GLN A 329 34.53 -26.86 -17.65
N LYS A 330 34.54 -27.48 -16.46
CA LYS A 330 35.71 -28.26 -16.06
C LYS A 330 35.49 -29.66 -16.63
N ARG A 331 35.97 -29.91 -17.85
CA ARG A 331 36.17 -31.29 -18.30
C ARG A 331 37.16 -31.96 -17.32
N PRO A 332 36.86 -33.17 -16.83
CA PRO A 332 37.77 -33.94 -15.97
C PRO A 332 39.17 -34.08 -16.54
#